data_AF-A0A852JKA3-F1
#
_entry.id   AF-A0A852JKA3-F1
#
_cell.length_a   1.000
_cell.length_b   1.000
_cell.length_c   1.000
_cell.angle_alpha   90.00
_cell.angle_beta   90.00
_cell.angle_gamma   90.00
#
_symmetry.space_group_name_H-M   'P 1'
#
loop_
_entity.id
_entity.type
_entity.pdbx_description
1 polymer ?
#
loop_
_entity_poly.entity_id
_entity_poly.type
_entity_poly.pdbx_seq_one_letter_code
_entity_poly.pdbx_strand_id
1 'polypeptide(L)'
;ASLLAEFFSYFSTLDFGGLLLSPLEGRALPRPPPEALGGLRPGPLTLQDPFELSHNVAANVTARTVSRFVRCCRDAARRCRGPEFEQKSRRGRPWGLMRLLQPRDPGNRGDSRGKFLIQVPLRPPGGCAGVAQSEASAAVGFVLREVLGCGCEEMGMDQGGEGGLGRGTRGSRGEFGI
;
A
#
# COMPACT_ATOMS: atom_id res chain seq x y z
N ALA A 1 -8.79 -8.50 -18.50
CA ALA A 1 -8.19 -7.45 -17.66
C ALA A 1 -7.88 -7.92 -16.22
N SER A 2 -8.52 -8.99 -15.73
CA SER A 2 -8.42 -9.48 -14.34
C SER A 2 -6.98 -9.73 -13.87
N LEU A 3 -6.19 -10.54 -14.59
CA LEU A 3 -4.82 -10.91 -14.17
C LEU A 3 -3.90 -9.71 -13.96
N LEU A 4 -4.01 -8.67 -14.79
CA LEU A 4 -3.16 -7.48 -14.66
C LEU A 4 -3.57 -6.64 -13.45
N ALA A 5 -4.88 -6.48 -13.22
CA ALA A 5 -5.40 -5.79 -12.05
C ALA A 5 -5.02 -6.53 -10.75
N GLU A 6 -5.10 -7.86 -10.76
CA GLU A 6 -4.73 -8.74 -9.67
C GLU A 6 -3.23 -8.71 -9.40
N PHE A 7 -2.38 -8.75 -10.44
CA PHE A 7 -0.93 -8.58 -10.32
C PHE A 7 -0.60 -7.29 -9.54
N PHE A 8 -1.15 -6.17 -9.98
CA PHE A 8 -0.92 -4.89 -9.31
C PHE A 8 -1.50 -4.86 -7.89
N SER A 9 -2.66 -5.47 -7.67
CA SER A 9 -3.27 -5.54 -6.34
C SER A 9 -2.38 -6.36 -5.39
N TYR A 10 -2.02 -7.57 -5.79
CA TYR A 10 -1.21 -8.52 -5.01
C TYR A 10 0.16 -7.94 -4.64
N PHE A 11 0.91 -7.44 -5.62
CA PHE A 11 2.25 -6.89 -5.36
C PHE A 11 2.21 -5.50 -4.69
N SER A 12 1.04 -4.87 -4.53
CA SER A 12 0.90 -3.64 -3.74
C SER A 12 0.70 -3.87 -2.24
N THR A 13 0.36 -5.09 -1.84
CA THR A 13 0.09 -5.46 -0.43
C THR A 13 1.16 -6.36 0.18
N LEU A 14 2.09 -6.84 -0.64
CA LEU A 14 3.09 -7.83 -0.24
C LEU A 14 4.19 -7.20 0.65
N ASP A 15 4.56 -7.88 1.73
CA ASP A 15 5.72 -7.52 2.56
C ASP A 15 7.01 -8.11 1.97
N PHE A 16 7.62 -7.40 1.01
CA PHE A 16 8.88 -7.81 0.40
C PHE A 16 10.05 -7.90 1.39
N GLY A 17 9.97 -7.18 2.52
CA GLY A 17 10.99 -7.17 3.56
C GLY A 17 10.93 -8.40 4.47
N GLY A 18 9.79 -9.09 4.53
CA GLY A 18 9.62 -10.32 5.30
C GLY A 18 9.62 -11.60 4.46
N LEU A 19 9.67 -11.48 3.13
CA LEU A 19 9.45 -12.60 2.21
C LEU A 19 10.67 -12.90 1.32
N LEU A 20 10.76 -14.18 0.93
CA LEU A 20 11.59 -14.73 -0.14
C LEU A 20 10.65 -15.19 -1.26
N LEU A 21 10.75 -14.59 -2.44
CA LEU A 21 9.98 -15.03 -3.60
C LEU A 21 10.76 -16.14 -4.30
N SER A 22 10.22 -17.37 -4.32
CA SER A 22 10.85 -18.52 -4.96
C SER A 22 10.06 -18.96 -6.19
N PRO A 23 10.56 -18.71 -7.41
CA PRO A 23 9.98 -19.26 -8.63
C PRO A 23 10.01 -20.79 -8.65
N LEU A 24 11.04 -21.42 -8.06
CA LEU A 24 11.18 -22.87 -7.97
C LEU A 24 10.02 -23.50 -7.18
N GLU A 25 9.64 -22.89 -6.04
CA GLU A 25 8.49 -23.35 -5.27
C GLU A 25 7.15 -22.74 -5.72
N GLY A 26 7.17 -21.78 -6.65
CA GLY A 26 5.99 -21.08 -7.13
C GLY A 26 5.25 -20.26 -6.05
N ARG A 27 5.92 -19.89 -4.95
CA ARG A 27 5.29 -19.20 -3.81
C ARG A 27 6.21 -18.20 -3.11
N ALA A 28 5.61 -17.33 -2.31
CA ALA A 28 6.32 -16.46 -1.39
C ALA A 28 6.52 -17.20 -0.05
N LEU A 29 7.78 -17.33 0.35
CA LEU A 29 8.19 -18.00 1.58
C LEU A 29 8.48 -16.96 2.66
N PRO A 30 8.21 -17.26 3.94
CA PRO A 30 8.77 -16.50 5.04
C PRO A 30 10.29 -16.44 4.89
N ARG A 31 10.89 -15.27 5.12
CA ARG A 31 12.33 -15.13 5.04
C ARG A 31 13.01 -16.05 6.05
N PRO A 32 13.89 -16.97 5.60
CA PRO A 32 14.62 -17.84 6.53
C PRO A 32 15.62 -17.03 7.37
N PRO A 33 16.06 -17.56 8.52
CA PRO A 33 17.11 -16.94 9.32
C PRO A 33 18.45 -16.92 8.55
N PRO A 34 19.36 -15.97 8.83
CA PRO A 34 20.60 -15.78 8.07
C PRO A 34 21.44 -17.05 7.88
N GLU A 35 21.48 -17.96 8.87
CA GLU A 35 22.26 -19.20 8.77
C GLU A 35 21.70 -20.16 7.70
N ALA A 36 20.39 -20.10 7.45
CA ALA A 36 19.70 -20.97 6.49
C ALA A 36 19.64 -20.40 5.06
N LEU A 37 20.14 -19.18 4.82
CA LEU A 37 20.11 -18.58 3.48
C LEU A 37 21.14 -19.17 2.50
N GLY A 38 22.08 -20.01 2.94
CA GLY A 38 22.98 -20.73 2.03
C GLY A 38 23.78 -19.82 1.08
N GLY A 39 24.15 -18.62 1.53
CA GLY A 39 24.85 -17.61 0.72
C GLY A 39 23.93 -16.64 -0.05
N LEU A 40 22.61 -16.87 -0.04
CA LEU A 40 21.64 -15.93 -0.57
C LEU A 40 21.71 -14.60 0.20
N ARG A 41 21.95 -13.50 -0.52
CA ARG A 41 22.02 -12.17 0.09
C ARG A 41 20.61 -11.55 0.18
N PRO A 42 20.04 -11.42 1.38
CA PRO A 42 18.70 -10.84 1.53
C PRO A 42 18.77 -9.33 1.30
N GLY A 43 17.68 -8.78 0.75
CA GLY A 43 17.56 -7.35 0.55
C GLY A 43 16.14 -6.85 0.80
N PRO A 44 15.87 -5.57 0.47
CA PRO A 44 14.52 -5.01 0.50
C PRO A 44 13.52 -5.76 -0.38
N LEU A 45 14.03 -6.45 -1.41
CA LEU A 45 13.34 -7.43 -2.24
C LEU A 45 14.27 -8.63 -2.40
N THR A 46 13.76 -9.83 -2.11
CA THR A 46 14.52 -11.07 -2.30
C THR A 46 13.75 -11.96 -3.27
N LEU A 47 14.24 -12.04 -4.51
CA LEU A 47 13.71 -12.89 -5.56
C LEU A 47 14.78 -13.92 -5.90
N GLN A 48 14.50 -15.18 -5.62
CA GLN A 48 15.44 -16.27 -5.83
C GLN A 48 15.56 -16.59 -7.32
N ASP A 49 16.77 -16.83 -7.79
CA ASP A 49 16.98 -17.44 -9.10
C ASP A 49 16.40 -18.86 -9.13
N PRO A 50 15.71 -19.29 -10.20
CA PRO A 50 15.12 -20.64 -10.27
C PRO A 50 16.15 -21.78 -10.30
N PHE A 51 17.41 -21.52 -10.64
CA PHE A 51 18.47 -22.53 -10.75
C PHE A 51 19.58 -22.32 -9.71
N GLU A 52 20.07 -21.09 -9.57
CA GLU A 52 21.11 -20.75 -8.60
C GLU A 52 20.49 -20.26 -7.29
N LEU A 53 20.11 -21.19 -6.40
CA LEU A 53 19.32 -20.87 -5.20
C LEU A 53 20.01 -19.93 -4.19
N SER A 54 21.33 -19.79 -4.26
CA SER A 54 22.14 -18.81 -3.51
C SER A 54 22.17 -17.42 -4.16
N HIS A 55 21.51 -17.23 -5.31
CA HIS A 55 21.49 -15.99 -6.06
C HIS A 55 20.15 -15.25 -5.90
N ASN A 56 20.23 -13.99 -5.47
CA ASN A 56 19.10 -13.08 -5.44
C ASN A 56 19.16 -12.17 -6.67
N VAL A 57 18.29 -12.40 -7.65
CA VAL A 57 18.26 -11.60 -8.89
C VAL A 57 17.90 -10.13 -8.64
N ALA A 58 17.31 -9.82 -7.49
CA ALA A 58 16.93 -8.47 -7.07
C ALA A 58 17.89 -7.84 -6.04
N ALA A 59 19.11 -8.38 -5.88
CA ALA A 59 20.07 -7.89 -4.88
C ALA A 59 20.48 -6.42 -5.06
N ASN A 60 20.36 -5.88 -6.28
CA ASN A 60 20.64 -4.47 -6.60
C ASN A 60 19.47 -3.52 -6.30
N VAL A 61 18.30 -4.05 -5.89
CA VAL A 61 17.10 -3.26 -5.66
C VAL A 61 17.12 -2.62 -4.27
N THR A 62 17.08 -1.29 -4.24
CA THR A 62 17.04 -0.53 -2.98
C THR A 62 15.64 -0.48 -2.36
N ALA A 63 15.55 -0.20 -1.06
CA ALA A 63 14.27 -0.02 -0.36
C ALA A 63 13.42 1.11 -0.97
N ARG A 64 14.07 2.16 -1.48
CA ARG A 64 13.41 3.25 -2.20
C ARG A 64 12.76 2.76 -3.49
N THR A 65 13.42 1.88 -4.23
CA THR A 65 12.89 1.27 -5.45
C THR A 65 11.71 0.36 -5.15
N VAL A 66 11.81 -0.51 -4.13
CA VAL A 66 10.68 -1.36 -3.69
C VAL A 66 9.48 -0.51 -3.28
N SER A 67 9.70 0.52 -2.48
CA SER A 67 8.64 1.43 -2.04
C SER A 67 7.97 2.15 -3.22
N ARG A 68 8.76 2.58 -4.21
CA ARG A 68 8.23 3.16 -5.46
C ARG A 68 7.42 2.13 -6.25
N PHE A 69 7.91 0.90 -6.35
CA PHE A 69 7.23 -0.20 -7.04
C PHE A 69 5.86 -0.49 -6.39
N VAL A 70 5.82 -0.72 -5.08
CA VAL A 70 4.57 -0.92 -4.31
C VAL A 70 3.57 0.20 -4.57
N ARG A 71 4.03 1.46 -4.53
CA ARG A 71 3.19 2.62 -4.83
C ARG A 71 2.66 2.57 -6.26
N CYS A 72 3.51 2.32 -7.24
CA CYS A 72 3.12 2.20 -8.64
C CYS A 72 2.10 1.08 -8.86
N CYS A 73 2.29 -0.09 -8.24
CA CYS A 73 1.33 -1.19 -8.26
C CYS A 73 -0.01 -0.77 -7.66
N ARG A 74 0.00 -0.12 -6.48
CA ARG A 74 -1.24 0.38 -5.86
C ARG A 74 -2.01 1.35 -6.75
N ASP A 75 -1.29 2.25 -7.43
CA ASP A 75 -1.88 3.23 -8.33
C ASP A 75 -2.41 2.58 -9.62
N ALA A 76 -1.65 1.64 -10.18
CA ALA A 76 -2.04 0.87 -11.36
C ALA A 76 -3.25 -0.03 -11.09
N ALA A 77 -3.32 -0.68 -9.92
CA ALA A 77 -4.48 -1.45 -9.48
C ALA A 77 -5.75 -0.60 -9.45
N ARG A 78 -5.68 0.64 -8.94
CA ARG A 78 -6.80 1.59 -8.96
C ARG A 78 -7.19 1.96 -10.39
N ARG A 79 -6.21 2.22 -11.28
CA ARG A 79 -6.48 2.51 -12.69
C ARG A 79 -7.17 1.35 -13.40
N CYS A 80 -6.73 0.11 -13.16
CA CYS A 80 -7.29 -1.07 -13.79
C CYS A 80 -8.76 -1.34 -13.42
N ARG A 81 -9.22 -0.84 -12.26
CA ARG A 81 -10.63 -0.94 -11.82
C ARG A 81 -11.50 0.22 -12.34
N GLY A 82 -10.92 1.21 -13.02
CA GLY A 82 -11.64 2.37 -13.52
C GLY A 82 -12.31 2.11 -14.88
N PRO A 83 -13.39 2.84 -15.20
CA PRO A 83 -14.11 2.67 -16.47
C PRO A 83 -13.24 3.02 -17.70
N GLU A 84 -12.26 3.91 -17.53
CA GLU A 84 -11.29 4.25 -18.58
C GLU A 84 -10.37 3.08 -18.96
N PHE A 85 -10.26 2.07 -18.10
CA PHE A 85 -9.44 0.89 -18.37
C PHE A 85 -10.22 -0.21 -19.08
N GLU A 86 -11.48 -0.41 -18.69
CA GLU A 86 -12.34 -1.45 -19.27
C GLU A 86 -13.01 -1.02 -20.57
N GLN A 87 -13.41 0.25 -20.68
CA GLN A 87 -14.20 0.74 -21.79
C GLN A 87 -13.38 1.55 -22.78
N LYS A 88 -13.45 1.16 -24.06
CA LYS A 88 -12.86 1.94 -25.16
C LYS A 88 -13.50 3.32 -25.26
N SER A 89 -12.66 4.35 -25.28
CA SER A 89 -13.11 5.71 -25.52
C SER A 89 -13.63 5.89 -26.95
N ARG A 90 -14.81 6.49 -27.09
CA ARG A 90 -15.39 6.86 -28.40
C ARG A 90 -14.76 8.12 -29.01
N ARG A 91 -14.08 8.93 -28.20
CA ARG A 91 -13.55 10.26 -28.58
C ARG A 91 -12.03 10.30 -28.69
N GLY A 92 -11.41 9.17 -29.04
CA GLY A 92 -9.95 9.06 -29.20
C GLY A 92 -9.14 9.25 -27.92
N ARG A 93 -9.78 9.31 -26.73
CA ARG A 93 -9.04 9.42 -25.47
C ARG A 93 -8.25 8.13 -25.18
N PRO A 94 -7.04 8.24 -24.62
CA PRO A 94 -6.27 7.09 -24.15
C PRO A 94 -7.10 6.23 -23.18
N TRP A 95 -7.11 4.92 -23.38
CA TRP A 95 -7.89 3.96 -22.58
C TRP A 95 -7.10 2.66 -22.38
N GLY A 96 -7.55 1.81 -21.46
CA GLY A 96 -6.91 0.51 -21.19
C GLY A 96 -5.41 0.64 -20.85
N LEU A 97 -4.60 -0.20 -21.49
CA LEU A 97 -3.14 -0.24 -21.29
C LEU A 97 -2.45 1.10 -21.60
N MET A 98 -2.98 1.90 -22.53
CA MET A 98 -2.36 3.18 -22.88
C MET A 98 -2.27 4.11 -21.66
N ARG A 99 -3.24 4.06 -20.74
CA ARG A 99 -3.22 4.85 -19.50
C ARG A 99 -2.16 4.40 -18.48
N LEU A 100 -1.70 3.14 -18.58
CA LEU A 100 -0.59 2.64 -17.76
C LEU A 100 0.77 3.00 -18.36
N LEU A 101 0.88 3.01 -19.69
CA LEU A 101 2.11 3.28 -20.44
C LEU A 101 2.42 4.78 -20.59
N GLN A 102 1.41 5.64 -20.40
CA GLN A 102 1.62 7.08 -20.43
C GLN A 102 2.67 7.52 -19.41
N PRO A 103 3.66 8.32 -19.84
CA PRO A 103 4.60 8.94 -18.92
C PRO A 103 3.83 9.64 -17.79
N ARG A 104 4.30 9.48 -16.55
CA ARG A 104 3.74 10.26 -15.45
C ARG A 104 4.06 11.72 -15.68
N ASP A 105 3.01 12.50 -15.88
CA ASP A 105 3.11 13.94 -16.04
C ASP A 105 3.83 14.54 -14.81
N PRO A 106 4.93 15.31 -15.01
CA PRO A 106 5.68 15.90 -13.90
C PRO A 106 4.82 16.83 -13.03
N GLY A 107 3.77 17.45 -13.59
CA GLY A 107 2.78 18.24 -12.84
C GLY A 107 1.74 17.39 -12.10
N ASN A 108 1.50 16.17 -12.58
CA ASN A 108 0.62 15.18 -11.94
C ASN A 108 1.38 14.26 -10.95
N ARG A 109 2.44 14.78 -10.33
CA ARG A 109 2.91 14.23 -9.05
C ARG A 109 1.91 14.54 -7.92
N GLY A 110 0.94 15.43 -8.16
CA GLY A 110 -0.06 15.92 -7.21
C GLY A 110 -1.43 15.21 -7.17
N ASP A 111 -1.96 14.65 -8.26
CA ASP A 111 -3.33 14.08 -8.27
C ASP A 111 -3.36 12.63 -7.72
N SER A 112 -2.19 12.02 -7.53
CA SER A 112 -2.05 10.83 -6.68
C SER A 112 -1.74 11.26 -5.25
N ARG A 113 -2.64 11.96 -4.54
CA ARG A 113 -2.55 12.35 -3.09
C ARG A 113 -1.14 12.08 -2.54
N GLY A 114 -0.22 13.00 -2.85
CA GLY A 114 1.23 12.77 -2.89
C GLY A 114 1.81 12.09 -1.64
N LYS A 115 1.96 10.77 -1.67
CA LYS A 115 2.77 10.04 -0.70
C LYS A 115 4.22 10.08 -1.19
N PHE A 116 4.89 11.19 -0.86
CA PHE A 116 6.35 11.30 -0.91
C PHE A 116 6.92 10.52 0.28
N LEU A 117 7.74 9.51 0.00
CA LEU A 117 8.34 8.69 1.05
C LEU A 117 9.72 9.27 1.37
N ILE A 118 9.83 9.84 2.56
CA ILE A 118 11.08 10.31 3.15
C ILE A 118 11.60 9.16 4.01
N GLN A 119 12.85 8.74 3.78
CA GLN A 119 13.50 7.83 4.71
C GLN A 119 13.85 8.63 5.96
N VAL A 120 13.14 8.36 7.06
CA VAL A 120 13.50 8.90 8.36
C VAL A 120 14.62 8.03 8.92
N PRO A 121 15.78 8.61 9.28
CA PRO A 121 16.85 7.87 9.92
C PRO A 121 16.41 7.45 11.32
N LEU A 122 15.80 6.27 11.42
CA LEU A 122 15.51 5.61 12.69
C LEU A 122 16.73 4.80 13.12
N ARG A 123 17.02 4.75 14.42
CA ARG A 123 18.08 3.89 14.94
C ARG A 123 17.75 2.42 14.62
N PRO A 124 18.70 1.63 14.11
CA PRO A 124 18.46 0.25 13.76
C PRO A 124 18.08 -0.57 15.02
N PRO A 125 17.21 -1.58 14.88
CA PRO A 125 16.87 -2.51 15.96
C PRO A 125 18.06 -3.46 16.20
N GLY A 126 19.09 -2.96 16.86
CA GLY A 126 20.29 -3.71 17.27
C GLY A 126 20.75 -3.39 18.69
N GLY A 127 20.14 -2.38 19.34
CA GLY A 127 20.14 -2.21 20.79
C GLY A 127 18.73 -2.45 21.31
N CYS A 128 18.58 -2.78 22.60
CA CYS A 128 17.33 -3.23 23.26
C CYS A 128 16.12 -2.27 23.19
N ALA A 129 16.15 -1.21 22.38
CA ALA A 129 15.03 -0.31 22.13
C ALA A 129 15.04 0.13 20.65
N GLY A 130 14.44 -0.69 19.77
CA GLY A 130 13.97 -0.20 18.48
C GLY A 130 12.82 0.79 18.71
N VAL A 131 12.79 1.91 17.98
CA VAL A 131 11.72 2.91 18.11
C VAL A 131 10.41 2.27 17.65
N ALA A 132 9.41 2.21 18.54
CA ALA A 132 8.11 1.66 18.19
C ALA A 132 7.46 2.50 17.08
N GLN A 133 6.70 1.87 16.19
CA GLN A 133 6.02 2.59 15.11
C GLN A 133 5.12 3.73 15.64
N SER A 134 4.50 3.52 16.81
CA SER A 134 3.70 4.51 17.52
C SER A 134 4.51 5.73 17.97
N GLU A 135 5.74 5.52 18.42
CA GLU A 135 6.65 6.60 18.84
C GLU A 135 7.12 7.41 17.63
N ALA A 136 7.49 6.72 16.54
CA ALA A 136 7.84 7.37 15.28
C ALA A 136 6.65 8.18 14.72
N SER A 137 5.43 7.64 14.77
CA SER A 137 4.24 8.37 14.32
C SER A 137 3.93 9.58 15.21
N ALA A 138 4.10 9.45 16.53
CA ALA A 138 3.92 10.56 17.46
C ALA A 138 4.93 11.68 17.20
N ALA A 139 6.20 11.33 17.00
CA ALA A 139 7.26 12.29 16.66
C ALA A 139 6.98 13.01 15.33
N VAL A 140 6.52 12.30 14.31
CA VAL A 140 6.09 12.90 13.04
C VAL A 140 4.92 13.85 13.26
N GLY A 141 3.91 13.43 14.04
CA GLY A 141 2.76 14.26 14.40
C GLY A 141 3.17 15.55 15.11
N PHE A 142 4.09 15.46 16.07
CA PHE A 142 4.66 16.61 16.77
C PHE A 142 5.35 17.58 15.82
N VAL A 143 6.22 17.09 14.92
CA VAL A 143 6.90 17.98 13.96
C VAL A 143 5.89 18.66 13.04
N LEU A 144 4.91 17.92 12.52
CA LEU A 144 3.92 18.49 11.62
C LEU A 144 3.05 19.55 12.32
N ARG A 145 2.57 19.30 13.54
CA ARG A 145 1.67 20.21 14.26
C ARG A 145 2.41 21.35 14.95
N GLU A 146 3.38 21.01 15.81
CA GLU A 146 3.99 21.96 16.74
C GLU A 146 5.14 22.76 16.09
N VAL A 147 5.91 22.13 15.19
CA VAL A 147 7.06 22.79 14.54
C VAL A 147 6.65 23.46 13.23
N LEU A 148 5.79 22.81 12.44
CA LEU A 148 5.41 23.27 11.11
C LEU A 148 4.01 23.90 11.04
N GLY A 149 3.21 23.86 12.11
CA GLY A 149 1.88 24.47 12.14
C GLY A 149 0.84 23.83 11.22
N CYS A 150 1.02 22.56 10.83
CA CYS A 150 0.11 21.87 9.92
C CYS A 150 -1.19 21.43 10.62
N GLY A 151 -2.34 21.67 9.98
CA GLY A 151 -3.60 21.04 10.36
C GLY A 151 -3.62 19.56 9.98
N CYS A 152 -3.27 18.68 10.91
CA CYS A 152 -3.30 17.23 10.67
C CYS A 152 -4.60 16.61 11.20
N GLU A 153 -5.51 16.27 10.31
CA GLU A 153 -6.69 15.46 10.64
C GLU A 153 -6.33 13.96 10.59
N GLU A 154 -6.65 13.24 11.67
CA GLU A 154 -6.62 11.78 11.63
C GLU A 154 -7.81 11.30 10.81
N MET A 155 -7.53 10.75 9.63
CA MET A 155 -8.58 10.16 8.80
C MET A 155 -8.99 8.84 9.44
N GLY A 156 -9.88 8.92 10.43
CA GLY A 156 -10.51 7.77 11.06
C GLY A 156 -11.17 6.90 9.99
N MET A 157 -11.01 5.58 10.12
CA MET A 157 -11.87 4.64 9.43
C MET A 157 -13.28 4.85 9.99
N ASP A 158 -14.08 5.64 9.28
CA ASP A 158 -15.51 5.76 9.53
C ASP A 158 -16.11 4.36 9.33
N GLN A 159 -16.37 3.68 10.45
CA GLN A 159 -17.18 2.47 10.45
C GLN A 159 -18.60 2.91 10.16
N GLY A 160 -18.98 2.85 8.90
CA GLY A 160 -20.36 3.01 8.46
C GLY A 160 -21.26 1.99 9.15
N GLY A 161 -21.85 2.40 10.27
CA GLY A 161 -22.99 1.74 10.89
C GLY A 161 -24.25 2.27 10.21
N GLU A 162 -24.71 1.58 9.17
CA GLU A 162 -26.00 1.84 8.54
C GLU A 162 -26.92 0.62 8.74
N GLY A 163 -28.18 0.89 9.09
CA GLY A 163 -29.27 -0.03 8.79
C GLY A 163 -30.15 -0.41 9.99
N GLY A 164 -31.17 0.41 10.24
CA GLY A 164 -32.21 0.11 11.23
C GLY A 164 -33.11 -1.07 10.86
N LEU A 165 -33.70 -1.67 11.89
CA LEU A 165 -34.86 -2.54 11.79
C LEU A 165 -35.89 -2.08 12.83
N GLY A 166 -37.06 -1.72 12.33
CA GLY A 166 -38.13 -1.10 13.10
C GLY A 166 -38.75 -2.01 14.14
N ARG A 167 -39.43 -1.39 15.11
CA ARG A 167 -40.50 -2.03 15.86
C ARG A 167 -41.54 -0.99 16.23
N GLY A 168 -42.70 -1.11 15.62
CA GLY A 168 -43.86 -0.29 15.94
C GLY A 168 -44.33 -0.57 17.37
N THR A 169 -44.82 0.47 18.03
CA THR A 169 -45.81 0.31 19.09
C THR A 169 -46.88 1.39 18.94
N ARG A 170 -48.09 0.93 19.24
CA ARG A 170 -49.39 1.48 18.92
C ARG A 170 -49.96 2.10 20.19
N GLY A 171 -50.52 3.31 20.07
CA GLY A 171 -51.61 3.80 20.93
C GLY A 171 -51.20 4.48 22.25
N SER A 172 -51.57 5.76 22.40
CA SER A 172 -52.81 6.11 23.09
C SER A 172 -53.09 7.59 22.96
N ARG A 173 -54.33 7.87 22.57
CA ARG A 173 -54.95 9.19 22.47
C ARG A 173 -55.54 9.49 23.84
N GLY A 174 -55.00 10.50 24.53
CA GLY A 174 -55.51 11.00 25.81
C GLY A 174 -56.04 12.41 25.63
N GLU A 175 -57.35 12.55 25.84
CA GLU A 175 -58.13 13.78 25.93
C GLU A 175 -57.90 14.56 27.24
N PHE A 176 -58.61 15.70 27.35
CA PHE A 176 -58.79 16.67 28.47
C PHE A 176 -57.79 17.83 28.48
N GLY A 177 -58.17 19.11 28.24
CA GLY A 177 -59.30 19.90 28.78
C GLY A 177 -58.74 20.72 29.97
N ILE A 178 -58.77 22.05 30.05
CA ILE A 178 -59.76 23.10 29.79
C ILE A 178 -59.03 24.36 29.29
#